data_AF-A0A520B5T7-F1
#
_entry.id   AF-A0A520B5T7-F1
#
_cell.length_a   1.000
_cell.length_b   1.000
_cell.length_c   1.000
_cell.angle_alpha   90.00
_cell.angle_beta   90.00
_cell.angle_gamma   90.00
#
_symmetry.space_group_name_H-M   'P 1'
#
loop_
_entity.id
_entity.type
_entity.pdbx_description
1 polymer ?
#
loop_
_entity_poly.entity_id
_entity_poly.type
_entity_poly.pdbx_seq_one_letter_code
_entity_poly.pdbx_strand_id
1 'polypeptide(L)'
;MNKYDGTEDDDGVQAFRDMTAAMGQLGIVLEAVDRRQQLRLTGEAAEASEARTAAIEADMAARKALEAAETALQAAETQVRTSVTWAGLSGLLVALVAICGGYWLGRASGWELGQATGYAEARSEIAAAAWANTPSGRRALFLDQKGSLAIVATCSGPNWHVETQKEGRACFPESTGTAKQTGWFIP
;
A
#
# COMPACT_ATOMS: atom_id res chain seq x y z
N MET A 1 79.03 -46.00 -99.81
CA MET A 1 77.57 -45.89 -99.99
C MET A 1 76.93 -45.82 -98.62
N ASN A 2 76.13 -44.79 -98.37
CA ASN A 2 75.58 -44.43 -97.06
C ASN A 2 74.55 -45.44 -96.53
N LYS A 3 74.62 -45.62 -95.21
CA LYS A 3 73.69 -46.32 -94.34
C LYS A 3 72.48 -45.40 -94.13
N TYR A 4 71.31 -45.77 -94.66
CA TYR A 4 70.05 -45.12 -94.29
C TYR A 4 69.50 -45.86 -93.08
N ASP A 5 69.44 -45.14 -91.96
CA ASP A 5 69.03 -45.58 -90.64
C ASP A 5 67.50 -45.55 -90.56
N GLY A 6 66.88 -46.71 -90.39
CA GLY A 6 65.43 -46.89 -90.38
C GLY A 6 64.80 -46.76 -88.99
N THR A 7 65.55 -46.30 -87.98
CA THR A 7 65.09 -46.24 -86.58
C THR A 7 64.26 -45.01 -86.25
N GLU A 8 64.35 -43.93 -87.05
CA GLU A 8 63.69 -42.65 -86.72
C GLU A 8 62.16 -42.65 -86.95
N ASP A 9 61.66 -43.51 -87.85
CA ASP A 9 60.20 -43.64 -88.14
C ASP A 9 59.48 -44.53 -87.11
N ASP A 10 60.16 -45.56 -86.60
CA ASP A 10 59.61 -46.45 -85.56
C ASP A 10 59.51 -45.76 -84.19
N ASP A 11 60.44 -44.84 -83.88
CA ASP A 11 60.46 -44.08 -82.63
C ASP A 11 59.25 -43.12 -82.52
N GLY A 12 58.86 -42.49 -83.62
CA GLY A 12 57.69 -41.61 -83.67
C GLY A 12 56.35 -42.35 -83.45
N VAL A 13 56.24 -43.57 -83.99
CA VAL A 13 55.04 -44.41 -83.85
C VAL A 13 54.94 -45.03 -82.44
N GLN A 14 56.07 -45.27 -81.77
CA GLN A 14 56.08 -45.68 -80.35
C GLN A 14 55.70 -44.53 -79.43
N ALA A 15 56.23 -43.33 -79.66
CA ALA A 15 55.88 -42.15 -78.88
C ALA A 15 54.37 -41.83 -78.93
N PHE A 16 53.73 -41.97 -80.10
CA PHE A 16 52.28 -41.77 -80.23
C PHE A 16 51.45 -42.83 -79.50
N ARG A 17 51.89 -44.10 -79.52
CA ARG A 17 51.24 -45.18 -78.77
C ARG A 17 51.34 -44.96 -77.27
N ASP A 18 52.52 -44.55 -76.79
CA ASP A 18 52.75 -44.25 -75.38
C ASP A 18 51.92 -43.04 -74.93
N MET A 19 51.82 -42.00 -75.76
CA MET A 19 50.97 -40.84 -75.48
C MET A 19 49.49 -41.20 -75.45
N THR A 20 49.04 -42.07 -76.36
CA THR A 20 47.64 -42.54 -76.39
C THR A 20 47.32 -43.40 -75.17
N ALA A 21 48.25 -44.26 -74.74
CA ALA A 21 48.12 -45.04 -73.51
C ALA A 21 48.10 -44.14 -72.26
N ALA A 22 48.97 -43.12 -72.21
CA ALA A 22 49.01 -42.14 -71.12
C ALA A 22 47.74 -41.29 -71.05
N MET A 23 47.21 -40.85 -72.20
CA MET A 23 45.93 -40.13 -72.27
C MET A 23 44.76 -41.00 -71.81
N GLY A 24 44.75 -42.29 -72.15
CA GLY A 24 43.77 -43.24 -71.64
C GLY A 24 43.83 -43.41 -70.11
N GLN A 25 45.03 -43.49 -69.53
CA GLN A 25 45.21 -43.56 -68.08
C GLN A 25 44.77 -42.27 -67.37
N LEU A 26 45.06 -41.10 -67.94
CA LEU A 26 44.62 -39.82 -67.39
C LEU A 26 43.10 -39.68 -67.38
N GLY A 27 42.41 -40.13 -68.43
CA GLY A 27 40.95 -40.12 -68.49
C GLY A 27 40.31 -40.90 -67.34
N ILE A 28 40.85 -42.08 -67.04
CA ILE A 28 40.37 -42.93 -65.93
C ILE A 28 40.59 -42.23 -64.57
N VAL A 29 41.75 -41.60 -64.37
CA VAL A 29 42.05 -40.89 -63.12
C VAL A 29 41.15 -39.67 -62.96
N LEU A 30 40.91 -38.91 -64.02
CA LEU A 30 40.03 -37.74 -64.00
C LEU A 30 38.60 -38.12 -63.64
N GLU A 31 38.06 -39.21 -64.21
CA GLU A 31 36.73 -39.70 -63.86
C GLU A 31 36.65 -40.17 -62.40
N ALA A 32 37.70 -40.83 -61.90
CA ALA A 32 37.77 -41.25 -60.51
C ALA A 32 37.84 -40.06 -59.53
N VAL A 33 38.54 -38.99 -59.90
CA VAL A 33 38.61 -37.75 -59.12
C VAL A 33 37.26 -37.02 -59.13
N ASP A 34 36.64 -36.88 -60.30
CA ASP A 34 35.32 -36.24 -60.44
C ASP A 34 34.24 -36.98 -59.65
N ARG A 35 34.21 -38.32 -59.74
CA ARG A 35 33.28 -39.16 -58.97
C ARG A 35 33.48 -39.02 -57.46
N ARG A 36 34.72 -38.93 -56.99
CA ARG A 36 35.02 -38.68 -55.57
C ARG A 36 34.57 -37.28 -55.13
N GLN A 37 34.70 -36.30 -56.01
CA GLN A 37 34.26 -34.94 -55.73
C GLN A 37 32.73 -34.86 -55.65
N GLN A 38 32.01 -35.51 -56.56
CA GLN A 38 30.55 -35.63 -56.49
C GLN A 38 30.10 -36.32 -55.20
N LEU A 39 30.71 -37.44 -54.81
CA LEU A 39 30.36 -38.15 -53.57
C LEU A 39 30.55 -37.28 -52.33
N ARG A 40 31.62 -36.47 -52.28
CA ARG A 40 31.86 -35.52 -51.18
C ARG A 40 30.81 -34.43 -51.13
N LEU A 41 30.51 -33.80 -52.27
CA LEU A 41 29.49 -32.76 -52.35
C LEU A 41 28.10 -33.29 -51.94
N THR A 42 27.75 -34.51 -52.34
CA THR A 42 26.48 -35.14 -51.93
C THR A 42 26.46 -35.50 -50.46
N GLY A 43 27.58 -35.92 -49.88
CA GLY A 43 27.70 -36.22 -48.45
C GLY A 43 27.55 -34.96 -47.59
N GLU A 44 28.29 -33.89 -47.92
CA GLU A 44 28.19 -32.60 -47.23
C GLU A 44 26.79 -31.98 -47.35
N ALA A 45 26.13 -32.13 -48.50
CA ALA A 45 24.75 -31.66 -48.68
C ALA A 45 23.74 -32.47 -47.84
N ALA A 46 23.94 -33.77 -47.67
CA ALA A 46 23.10 -34.62 -46.84
C ALA A 46 23.23 -34.25 -45.36
N GLU A 47 24.47 -34.15 -44.85
CA GLU A 47 24.73 -33.74 -43.46
C GLU A 47 24.20 -32.33 -43.17
N ALA A 48 24.37 -31.40 -44.11
CA ALA A 48 23.82 -30.05 -43.98
C ALA A 48 22.28 -30.03 -43.97
N SER A 49 21.62 -30.98 -44.67
CA SER A 49 20.17 -31.10 -44.66
C SER A 49 19.65 -31.64 -43.33
N GLU A 50 20.32 -32.63 -42.74
CA GLU A 50 19.98 -33.20 -41.44
C GLU A 50 20.22 -32.21 -40.30
N ALA A 51 21.32 -31.45 -40.35
CA ALA A 51 21.58 -30.38 -39.39
C ALA A 51 20.51 -29.28 -39.44
N ARG A 52 20.00 -28.95 -40.64
CA ARG A 52 18.93 -27.97 -40.82
C ARG A 52 17.59 -28.49 -40.28
N THR A 53 17.24 -29.74 -40.51
CA THR A 53 15.99 -30.31 -39.98
C THR A 53 16.03 -30.39 -38.45
N ALA A 54 17.15 -30.79 -37.86
CA ALA A 54 17.35 -30.79 -36.42
C ALA A 54 17.25 -29.37 -35.81
N ALA A 55 17.83 -28.36 -36.47
CA ALA A 55 17.72 -26.97 -36.04
C ALA A 55 16.28 -26.44 -36.13
N ILE A 56 15.55 -26.76 -37.20
CA ILE A 56 14.14 -26.38 -37.36
C ILE A 56 13.27 -27.03 -36.28
N GLU A 57 13.52 -28.29 -35.94
CA GLU A 57 12.81 -28.98 -34.86
C GLU A 57 13.09 -28.35 -33.48
N ALA A 58 14.35 -28.02 -33.20
CA ALA A 58 14.72 -27.31 -31.98
C ALA A 58 14.07 -25.93 -31.87
N ASP A 59 14.03 -25.16 -32.97
CA ASP A 59 13.36 -23.86 -33.02
C ASP A 59 11.84 -23.99 -32.81
N MET A 60 11.21 -25.04 -33.36
CA MET A 60 9.78 -25.31 -33.12
C MET A 60 9.51 -25.68 -31.67
N ALA A 61 10.38 -26.48 -31.03
CA ALA A 61 10.26 -26.81 -29.62
C ALA A 61 10.44 -25.56 -28.73
N ALA A 62 11.42 -24.71 -29.06
CA ALA A 62 11.65 -23.45 -28.36
C ALA A 62 10.45 -22.49 -28.49
N ARG A 63 9.87 -22.36 -29.69
CA ARG A 63 8.68 -21.54 -29.92
C ARG A 63 7.48 -22.02 -29.11
N LYS A 64 7.23 -23.34 -29.08
CA LYS A 64 6.15 -23.91 -28.25
C LYS A 64 6.35 -23.64 -26.77
N ALA A 65 7.59 -23.74 -26.28
CA ALA A 65 7.92 -23.42 -24.89
C ALA A 65 7.71 -21.93 -24.58
N LEU A 66 8.07 -21.04 -25.51
CA LEU A 66 7.82 -19.60 -25.42
C LEU A 66 6.33 -19.27 -25.41
N GLU A 67 5.54 -19.84 -26.32
CA GLU A 67 4.08 -19.64 -26.37
C GLU A 67 3.39 -20.13 -25.07
N ALA A 68 3.82 -21.28 -24.54
CA ALA A 68 3.33 -21.78 -23.27
C ALA A 68 3.72 -20.86 -22.09
N ALA A 69 4.93 -20.29 -22.11
CA ALA A 69 5.37 -19.34 -21.10
C ALA A 69 4.61 -18.00 -21.20
N GLU A 70 4.37 -17.48 -22.40
CA GLU A 70 3.62 -16.24 -22.64
C GLU A 70 2.16 -16.37 -22.21
N THR A 71 1.51 -17.49 -22.53
CA THR A 71 0.13 -17.76 -22.10
C THR A 71 0.03 -17.90 -20.57
N ALA A 72 1.01 -18.54 -19.93
CA ALA A 72 1.10 -18.61 -18.48
C ALA A 72 1.32 -17.23 -17.84
N LEU A 73 2.15 -16.38 -18.44
CA LEU A 73 2.38 -15.00 -17.97
C LEU A 73 1.13 -14.14 -18.12
N GLN A 74 0.43 -14.21 -19.25
CA GLN A 74 -0.83 -13.47 -19.46
C GLN A 74 -1.94 -13.91 -18.49
N ALA A 75 -2.03 -15.22 -18.21
CA ALA A 75 -2.94 -15.74 -17.20
C ALA A 75 -2.56 -15.29 -15.78
N ALA A 76 -1.26 -15.21 -15.47
CA ALA A 76 -0.78 -14.72 -14.18
C ALA A 76 -1.05 -13.22 -13.98
N GLU A 77 -0.79 -12.38 -14.99
CA GLU A 77 -1.02 -10.93 -14.89
C GLU A 77 -2.49 -10.59 -14.63
N THR A 78 -3.42 -11.29 -15.30
CA THR A 78 -4.86 -11.07 -15.14
C THR A 78 -5.36 -11.49 -13.76
N GLN A 79 -4.85 -12.58 -13.20
CA GLN A 79 -5.17 -13.01 -11.83
C GLN A 79 -4.59 -12.09 -10.76
N VAL A 80 -3.35 -11.62 -10.94
CA VAL A 80 -2.69 -10.70 -9.99
C VAL A 80 -3.40 -9.33 -9.99
N ARG A 81 -3.76 -8.78 -11.16
CA ARG A 81 -4.49 -7.51 -11.21
C ARG A 81 -5.85 -7.57 -10.54
N THR A 82 -6.57 -8.68 -10.72
CA THR A 82 -7.90 -8.84 -10.14
C THR A 82 -7.82 -9.01 -8.62
N SER A 83 -6.88 -9.82 -8.13
CA SER A 83 -6.72 -10.01 -6.68
C SER A 83 -6.26 -8.73 -5.96
N VAL A 84 -5.34 -7.96 -6.54
CA VAL A 84 -4.85 -6.70 -5.96
C VAL A 84 -5.94 -5.62 -5.94
N THR A 85 -6.78 -5.52 -6.98
CA THR A 85 -7.87 -4.54 -6.99
C THR A 85 -8.94 -4.86 -5.95
N TRP A 86 -9.35 -6.13 -5.81
CA TRP A 86 -10.32 -6.54 -4.79
C TRP A 86 -9.77 -6.42 -3.36
N ALA A 87 -8.49 -6.75 -3.14
CA ALA A 87 -7.84 -6.55 -1.84
C ALA A 87 -7.70 -5.06 -1.50
N GLY A 88 -7.31 -4.22 -2.47
CA GLY A 88 -7.23 -2.77 -2.28
C GLY A 88 -8.60 -2.12 -2.00
N LEU A 89 -9.63 -2.51 -2.74
CA LEU A 89 -11.00 -2.02 -2.55
C LEU A 89 -11.57 -2.41 -1.19
N SER A 90 -11.37 -3.66 -0.75
CA SER A 90 -11.83 -4.10 0.57
C SER A 90 -11.11 -3.39 1.71
N GLY A 91 -9.79 -3.19 1.61
CA GLY A 91 -9.02 -2.41 2.58
C GLY A 91 -9.50 -0.96 2.69
N LEU A 92 -9.76 -0.29 1.56
CA LEU A 92 -10.29 1.07 1.53
C LEU A 92 -11.68 1.15 2.18
N LEU A 93 -12.55 0.17 1.91
CA LEU A 93 -13.91 0.15 2.45
C LEU A 93 -13.91 -0.03 3.97
N VAL A 94 -13.04 -0.88 4.50
CA VAL A 94 -12.85 -1.05 5.97
C VAL A 94 -12.37 0.26 6.60
N ALA A 95 -11.40 0.94 5.99
CA ALA A 95 -10.89 2.22 6.49
C ALA A 95 -12.00 3.30 6.52
N LEU A 96 -12.81 3.38 5.46
CA LEU A 96 -13.94 4.32 5.40
C LEU A 96 -15.00 4.01 6.47
N VAL A 97 -15.34 2.74 6.68
CA VAL A 97 -16.29 2.34 7.74
C VAL A 97 -15.75 2.69 9.12
N ALA A 98 -14.46 2.48 9.38
CA ALA A 98 -13.85 2.84 10.66
C ALA A 98 -13.89 4.36 10.90
N ILE A 99 -13.56 5.17 9.88
CA ILE A 99 -13.62 6.64 9.97
C ILE A 99 -15.05 7.12 10.17
N CYS A 100 -16.00 6.64 9.36
CA CYS A 100 -17.40 7.01 9.47
C CYS A 100 -18.00 6.59 10.81
N GLY A 101 -17.74 5.36 11.25
CA GLY A 101 -18.21 4.84 12.54
C GLY A 101 -17.63 5.61 13.72
N GLY A 102 -16.32 5.85 13.72
CA GLY A 102 -15.65 6.65 14.75
C GLY A 102 -16.15 8.10 14.78
N TYR A 103 -16.36 8.71 13.62
CA TYR A 103 -16.91 10.07 13.51
C TYR A 103 -18.35 10.15 14.02
N TRP A 104 -19.21 9.18 13.68
CA TRP A 104 -20.62 9.20 14.11
C TRP A 104 -20.75 8.96 15.62
N LEU A 105 -20.03 7.97 16.16
CA LEU A 105 -20.02 7.68 17.59
C LEU A 105 -19.39 8.82 18.40
N GLY A 106 -18.29 9.38 17.93
CA GLY A 106 -17.61 10.51 18.58
C GLY A 106 -18.43 11.79 18.54
N ARG A 107 -19.11 12.06 17.42
CA ARG A 107 -19.99 13.24 17.31
C ARG A 107 -21.23 13.08 18.21
N ALA A 108 -21.90 11.93 18.23
CA ALA A 108 -23.08 11.73 19.06
C ALA A 108 -22.76 11.83 20.56
N SER A 109 -21.75 11.09 21.02
CA SER A 109 -21.35 11.09 22.43
C SER A 109 -20.73 12.43 22.87
N GLY A 110 -19.82 13.00 22.07
CA GLY A 110 -19.16 14.25 22.40
C GLY A 110 -20.09 15.47 22.36
N TRP A 111 -21.04 15.50 21.43
CA TRP A 111 -21.98 16.62 21.30
C TRP A 111 -23.00 16.64 22.44
N GLU A 112 -23.60 15.51 22.78
CA GLU A 112 -24.60 15.45 23.87
C GLU A 112 -23.96 15.72 25.23
N LEU A 113 -22.81 15.11 25.52
CA LEU A 113 -22.12 15.32 26.80
C LEU A 113 -21.59 16.76 26.92
N GLY A 114 -21.00 17.29 25.84
CA GLY A 114 -20.45 18.65 25.80
C GLY A 114 -21.51 19.73 25.89
N GLN A 115 -22.67 19.54 25.24
CA GLN A 115 -23.79 20.47 25.37
C GLN A 115 -24.42 20.41 26.76
N ALA A 116 -24.74 19.22 27.28
CA ALA A 116 -25.40 19.12 28.58
C ALA A 116 -24.58 19.75 29.71
N THR A 117 -23.28 19.44 29.75
CA THR A 117 -22.35 19.99 30.75
C THR A 117 -22.13 21.50 30.54
N GLY A 118 -21.79 21.90 29.32
CA GLY A 118 -21.54 23.30 28.98
C GLY A 118 -22.76 24.22 29.19
N TYR A 119 -23.97 23.77 28.84
CA TYR A 119 -25.20 24.53 29.09
C TYR A 119 -25.57 24.59 30.57
N ALA A 120 -25.34 23.52 31.34
CA ALA A 120 -25.61 23.53 32.78
C ALA A 120 -24.68 24.51 33.51
N GLU A 121 -23.39 24.49 33.16
CA GLU A 121 -22.38 25.37 33.75
C GLU A 121 -22.55 26.82 33.29
N ALA A 122 -22.79 27.06 32.00
CA ALA A 122 -23.11 28.41 31.53
C ALA A 122 -24.37 28.98 32.18
N ARG A 123 -25.42 28.16 32.39
CA ARG A 123 -26.63 28.61 33.09
C ARG A 123 -26.39 28.91 34.56
N SER A 124 -25.57 28.12 35.26
CA SER A 124 -25.26 28.37 36.67
C SER A 124 -24.45 29.67 36.82
N GLU A 125 -23.48 29.91 35.94
CA GLU A 125 -22.71 31.16 35.92
C GLU A 125 -23.58 32.38 35.58
N ILE A 126 -24.42 32.28 34.54
CA ILE A 126 -25.33 33.37 34.16
C ILE A 126 -26.33 33.64 35.29
N ALA A 127 -26.87 32.60 35.94
CA ALA A 127 -27.78 32.77 37.05
C ALA A 127 -27.09 33.40 38.28
N ALA A 128 -25.86 33.02 38.60
CA ALA A 128 -25.07 33.60 39.67
C ALA A 128 -24.76 35.09 39.38
N ALA A 129 -24.33 35.40 38.15
CA ALA A 129 -24.06 36.76 37.71
C ALA A 129 -25.34 37.63 37.69
N ALA A 130 -26.45 37.08 37.22
CA ALA A 130 -27.74 37.76 37.21
C ALA A 130 -28.22 38.02 38.65
N TRP A 131 -28.07 37.05 39.56
CA TRP A 131 -28.42 37.21 40.97
C TRP A 131 -27.56 38.28 41.66
N ALA A 132 -26.25 38.31 41.41
CA ALA A 132 -25.34 39.31 41.96
C ALA A 132 -25.76 40.74 41.56
N ASN A 133 -26.32 40.91 40.36
CA ASN A 133 -26.82 42.21 39.86
C ASN A 133 -28.17 42.64 40.46
N THR A 134 -28.89 41.76 41.17
CA THR A 134 -30.14 42.13 41.83
C THR A 134 -29.91 43.08 43.02
N PRO A 135 -30.93 43.84 43.47
CA PRO A 135 -30.81 44.65 44.68
C PRO A 135 -30.42 43.86 45.94
N SER A 136 -30.78 42.57 46.02
CA SER A 136 -30.38 41.70 47.12
C SER A 136 -28.92 41.27 47.01
N GLY A 137 -28.45 40.91 45.81
CA GLY A 137 -27.05 40.61 45.53
C GLY A 137 -26.12 41.79 45.84
N ARG A 138 -26.51 43.00 45.42
CA ARG A 138 -25.76 44.23 45.76
C ARG A 138 -25.69 44.50 47.26
N ARG A 139 -26.75 44.20 48.01
CA ARG A 139 -26.75 44.30 49.48
C ARG A 139 -25.84 43.26 50.12
N ALA A 140 -25.85 42.03 49.62
CA ALA A 140 -24.93 40.99 50.07
C ALA A 140 -23.47 41.38 49.83
N LEU A 141 -23.15 41.91 48.63
CA LEU A 141 -21.81 42.43 48.33
C LEU A 141 -21.40 43.58 49.27
N PHE A 142 -22.32 44.50 49.58
CA PHE A 142 -22.04 45.56 50.53
C PHE A 142 -21.75 45.04 51.94
N LEU A 143 -22.49 44.02 52.40
CA LEU A 143 -22.23 43.36 53.69
C LEU A 143 -20.89 42.62 53.69
N ASP A 144 -20.51 42.04 52.56
CA ASP A 144 -19.23 41.34 52.38
C ASP A 144 -18.04 42.30 52.45
N GLN A 145 -18.13 43.44 51.75
CA GLN A 145 -17.12 44.51 51.81
C GLN A 145 -16.92 45.08 53.22
N LYS A 146 -17.93 44.97 54.09
CA LYS A 146 -17.88 45.37 55.50
C LYS A 146 -17.48 44.24 56.45
N GLY A 147 -17.18 43.05 55.92
CA GLY A 147 -16.85 41.84 56.69
C GLY A 147 -18.04 41.29 57.50
N SER A 148 -19.23 41.88 57.37
CA SER A 148 -20.41 41.49 58.14
C SER A 148 -21.11 40.26 57.54
N LEU A 149 -20.95 40.00 56.24
CA LEU A 149 -21.57 38.84 55.59
C LEU A 149 -21.07 37.52 56.17
N ALA A 150 -19.75 37.39 56.40
CA ALA A 150 -19.17 36.20 57.02
C ALA A 150 -19.74 35.96 58.43
N ILE A 151 -19.92 37.03 59.22
CA ILE A 151 -20.47 36.96 60.58
C ILE A 151 -21.92 36.45 60.56
N VAL A 152 -22.74 36.99 59.65
CA VAL A 152 -24.15 36.60 59.47
C VAL A 152 -24.28 35.18 58.92
N ALA A 153 -23.44 34.80 57.94
CA ALA A 153 -23.49 33.48 57.32
C ALA A 153 -23.03 32.35 58.25
N THR A 154 -22.09 32.64 59.15
CA THR A 154 -21.51 31.64 60.07
C THR A 154 -22.09 31.72 61.49
N CYS A 155 -22.96 32.68 61.77
CA CYS A 155 -23.47 32.97 63.12
C CYS A 155 -22.35 33.22 64.15
N SER A 156 -21.24 33.86 63.73
CA SER A 156 -20.06 34.10 64.59
C SER A 156 -20.09 35.45 65.31
N GLY A 157 -21.24 36.12 65.34
CA GLY A 157 -21.40 37.37 66.04
C GLY A 157 -21.31 37.19 67.56
N PRO A 158 -20.82 38.21 68.29
CA PRO A 158 -20.78 38.15 69.74
C PRO A 158 -22.20 38.00 70.29
N ASN A 159 -22.39 37.07 71.22
CA ASN A 159 -23.67 36.75 71.84
C ASN A 159 -24.72 36.28 70.81
N TRP A 160 -24.32 35.56 69.77
CA TRP A 160 -25.24 34.89 68.85
C TRP A 160 -25.19 33.38 69.09
N HIS A 161 -26.31 32.71 68.87
CA HIS A 161 -26.41 31.26 69.04
C HIS A 161 -27.16 30.62 67.88
N VAL A 162 -26.79 29.38 67.58
CA VAL A 162 -27.45 28.57 66.56
C VAL A 162 -28.44 27.65 67.25
N GLU A 163 -29.68 27.67 66.79
CA GLU A 163 -30.74 26.76 67.21
C GLU A 163 -31.21 25.92 66.03
N THR A 164 -31.37 24.61 66.24
CA THR A 164 -31.88 23.70 65.21
C THR A 164 -33.39 23.72 65.22
N GLN A 165 -33.99 24.25 64.15
CA GLN A 165 -35.43 24.19 63.91
C GLN A 165 -35.78 23.04 62.97
N LYS A 166 -37.09 22.75 62.84
CA LYS A 166 -37.60 21.70 61.95
C LYS A 166 -37.17 21.85 60.50
N GLU A 167 -36.91 23.09 60.06
CA GLU A 167 -36.58 23.44 58.67
C GLU A 167 -35.07 23.61 58.42
N GLY A 168 -34.25 23.59 59.46
CA GLY A 168 -32.80 23.78 59.35
C GLY A 168 -32.18 24.48 60.55
N ARG A 169 -30.91 24.87 60.41
CA ARG A 169 -30.19 25.63 61.44
C ARG A 169 -30.54 27.11 61.31
N ALA A 170 -30.97 27.73 62.40
CA ALA A 170 -31.26 29.16 62.46
C ALA A 170 -30.31 29.84 63.46
N CYS A 171 -29.86 31.05 63.12
CA CYS A 171 -29.07 31.89 63.98
C CYS A 171 -29.96 32.94 64.64
N PHE A 172 -29.80 33.09 65.96
CA PHE A 172 -30.48 34.08 66.76
C PHE A 172 -29.46 34.95 67.49
N PRO A 173 -29.60 36.28 67.42
CA PRO A 173 -28.89 37.13 68.37
C PRO A 173 -29.43 36.87 69.79
N GLU A 174 -28.64 37.06 70.82
CA GLU A 174 -29.09 37.00 72.22
C GLU A 174 -29.82 38.30 72.59
N SER A 175 -30.90 38.20 73.38
CA SER A 175 -31.73 39.36 73.75
C SER A 175 -31.29 39.96 75.08
N THR A 176 -30.98 41.25 75.08
CA THR A 176 -30.83 42.04 76.32
C THR A 176 -32.17 42.65 76.81
N GLY A 177 -33.32 42.21 76.30
CA GLY A 177 -34.64 42.75 76.66
C GLY A 177 -35.86 41.86 76.33
N THR A 178 -37.07 42.35 76.65
CA THR A 178 -38.35 41.60 76.53
C THR A 178 -38.94 41.52 75.12
N ALA A 179 -38.22 41.99 74.09
CA ALA A 179 -38.70 41.96 72.71
C ALA A 179 -38.47 40.59 72.06
N LYS A 180 -39.46 40.09 71.30
CA LYS A 180 -39.31 38.89 70.47
C LYS A 180 -38.28 39.17 69.38
N GLN A 181 -37.19 38.40 69.36
CA GLN A 181 -36.16 38.49 68.33
C GLN A 181 -36.51 37.61 67.13
N THR A 182 -36.16 38.11 65.94
CA THR A 182 -36.28 37.38 64.68
C THR A 182 -34.89 36.89 64.27
N GLY A 183 -34.73 35.57 64.17
CA GLY A 183 -33.52 34.96 63.63
C GLY A 183 -33.57 34.78 62.12
N TRP A 184 -32.49 34.26 61.54
CA TRP A 184 -32.42 33.88 60.14
C TRP A 184 -31.85 32.48 59.98
N PHE A 185 -32.21 31.80 58.89
CA PHE A 185 -31.63 30.50 58.57
C PHE A 185 -30.22 30.66 58.01
N ILE A 186 -29.31 29.81 58.47
CA ILE A 186 -27.94 29.73 57.96
C ILE A 186 -27.80 28.49 57.06
N PRO A 187 -26.89 28.53 56.08
CA PRO A 187 -26.60 27.39 55.21
C PRO A 187 -26.13 26.14 55.98
#